data_AF-A0A9D7RD78-F1
#
_entry.id   AF-A0A9D7RD78-F1
#
_cell.length_a   1.000
_cell.length_b   1.000
_cell.length_c   1.000
_cell.angle_alpha   90.00
_cell.angle_beta   90.00
_cell.angle_gamma   90.00
#
_symmetry.space_group_name_H-M   'P 1'
#
loop_
_entity.id
_entity.type
_entity.pdbx_description
1 polymer ?
#
loop_
_entity_poly.entity_id
_entity_poly.type
_entity_poly.pdbx_seq_one_letter_code
_entity_poly.pdbx_strand_id
1 'polypeptide(L)' 'MAHPKSRGSKQRKHKRRTHFKTVAPNVATCKTTGEKHLMHRAYFDAEGNMFYRGKMFIQSKEQEQEEEQQ' A
#
# COMPACT_ATOMS: atom_id res chain seq x y z
N MET A 1 -9.86 -1.00 -40.68
CA MET A 1 -9.62 -1.71 -39.40
C MET A 1 -10.45 -2.98 -39.36
N ALA A 2 -10.00 -4.01 -38.64
CA ALA A 2 -10.83 -5.20 -38.45
C ALA A 2 -12.04 -4.85 -37.57
N HIS A 3 -13.22 -4.79 -38.17
CA HIS A 3 -14.47 -4.61 -37.44
C HIS A 3 -15.04 -5.97 -37.03
N PRO A 4 -15.59 -6.11 -35.83
CA PRO A 4 -16.22 -7.35 -35.42
C PRO A 4 -17.43 -7.62 -36.31
N LYS A 5 -17.48 -8.79 -36.95
CA LYS A 5 -18.61 -9.21 -37.80
C LYS A 5 -19.93 -9.28 -37.02
N SER A 6 -19.88 -9.56 -35.72
CA SER A 6 -21.07 -9.68 -34.88
C SER A 6 -20.80 -9.28 -33.42
N ARG A 7 -21.88 -8.95 -32.70
CA ARG A 7 -21.82 -8.62 -31.28
C ARG A 7 -21.50 -9.86 -30.45
N GLY A 8 -20.45 -9.79 -29.62
CA GLY A 8 -20.14 -10.85 -28.66
C GLY A 8 -21.25 -11.02 -27.61
N SER A 9 -21.58 -12.26 -27.25
CA SER A 9 -22.60 -12.55 -26.24
C SER A 9 -22.18 -12.04 -24.85
N LYS A 10 -23.17 -11.73 -23.99
CA LYS A 10 -22.93 -11.32 -22.60
C LYS A 10 -22.16 -12.42 -21.84
N GLN A 11 -22.50 -13.69 -22.08
CA GLN A 11 -21.82 -14.83 -21.47
C GLN A 11 -20.32 -14.86 -21.85
N ARG A 12 -19.98 -14.64 -23.12
CA ARG A 12 -18.58 -14.60 -23.58
C ARG A 12 -17.81 -13.44 -22.95
N LYS A 13 -18.44 -12.25 -22.86
CA LYS A 13 -17.86 -11.08 -22.19
C LYS A 13 -17.59 -11.35 -20.71
N HIS A 14 -18.55 -11.95 -20.00
CA HIS A 14 -18.39 -12.25 -18.57
C HIS A 14 -17.33 -13.32 -18.33
N LYS A 15 -17.33 -14.41 -19.12
CA LYS A 15 -16.28 -15.44 -19.09
C LYS A 15 -14.89 -14.87 -19.38
N ARG A 16 -14.75 -13.93 -20.33
CA ARG A 16 -13.46 -13.27 -20.58
C ARG A 16 -12.99 -12.42 -19.38
N ARG A 17 -13.92 -11.84 -18.63
CA ARG A 17 -13.62 -10.96 -17.48
C ARG A 17 -13.44 -11.70 -16.16
N THR A 18 -13.51 -13.04 -16.12
CA THR A 18 -13.32 -13.81 -14.89
C THR A 18 -11.92 -13.68 -14.31
N HIS A 19 -10.90 -13.53 -15.15
CA HIS A 19 -9.50 -13.43 -14.73
C HIS A 19 -9.05 -11.99 -14.45
N PHE A 20 -9.88 -10.99 -14.78
CA PHE A 20 -9.57 -9.58 -14.49
C PHE A 20 -9.95 -9.26 -13.04
N LYS A 21 -9.10 -9.67 -12.11
CA LYS A 21 -9.30 -9.53 -10.66
C LYS A 21 -8.17 -8.73 -10.03
N THR A 22 -8.50 -7.92 -9.03
CA THR A 22 -7.55 -7.21 -8.18
C THR A 22 -7.06 -8.14 -7.07
N VAL A 23 -5.74 -8.29 -6.95
CA VAL A 23 -5.11 -9.05 -5.87
C VAL A 23 -4.96 -8.13 -4.65
N ALA A 24 -5.18 -8.68 -3.45
CA ALA A 24 -4.96 -7.94 -2.21
C ALA A 24 -3.46 -7.59 -2.04
N PRO A 25 -3.13 -6.38 -1.55
CA PRO A 25 -1.75 -6.02 -1.27
C PRO A 25 -1.18 -6.84 -0.11
N ASN A 26 0.13 -7.04 -0.13
CA ASN A 26 0.84 -7.74 0.95
C ASN A 26 1.12 -6.78 2.11
N VAL A 27 0.27 -6.85 3.14
CA VAL A 27 0.33 -6.01 4.35
C VAL A 27 0.86 -6.81 5.53
N ALA A 28 1.90 -6.31 6.17
CA ALA A 28 2.51 -6.86 7.37
C ALA A 28 2.31 -5.93 8.57
N THR A 29 2.30 -6.48 9.77
CA THR A 29 2.30 -5.70 11.03
C THR A 29 3.72 -5.49 11.51
N CYS A 30 4.06 -4.27 11.92
CA CYS A 30 5.33 -4.03 12.59
C CYS A 30 5.27 -4.50 14.05
N LYS A 31 6.38 -5.05 14.54
CA LYS A 31 6.50 -5.56 15.92
C LYS A 31 6.74 -4.45 16.95
N THR A 32 7.34 -3.34 16.55
CA THR A 32 7.71 -2.24 17.46
C THR A 32 6.57 -1.27 17.67
N THR A 33 5.89 -0.88 16.58
CA THR A 33 4.87 0.19 16.61
C THR A 33 3.45 -0.37 16.46
N GLY A 34 3.31 -1.64 16.09
CA GLY A 34 2.02 -2.30 15.91
C GLY A 34 1.28 -1.92 14.62
N GLU A 35 1.83 -0.98 13.84
CA GLU A 35 1.19 -0.48 12.64
C GLU A 35 1.26 -1.43 11.44
N LYS A 36 0.33 -1.24 10.49
CA LYS A 36 0.23 -2.02 9.26
C LYS A 36 0.95 -1.31 8.12
N HIS A 37 1.90 -2.01 7.51
CA HIS A 37 2.75 -1.49 6.44
C HIS A 37 2.87 -2.50 5.31
N LEU A 38 3.25 -2.03 4.11
CA LEU A 38 3.56 -2.92 2.99
C LEU A 38 4.88 -3.64 3.24
N MET A 39 4.93 -4.94 2.92
CA MET A 39 6.17 -5.70 3.09
C MET A 39 7.35 -5.06 2.34
N HIS A 40 8.52 -5.05 2.99
CA HIS A 40 9.77 -4.50 2.49
C HIS A 40 9.76 -3.00 2.16
N ARG A 41 8.80 -2.23 2.69
CA ARG A 41 8.78 -0.78 2.56
C ARG A 41 8.96 -0.11 3.93
N ALA A 42 9.60 1.05 3.92
CA ALA A 42 9.55 1.95 5.08
C ALA A 42 8.13 2.52 5.19
N TYR A 43 7.74 2.88 6.41
CA TYR A 43 6.43 3.44 6.70
C TYR A 43 6.56 4.55 7.75
N PHE A 44 5.54 5.39 7.81
CA PHE A 44 5.45 6.47 8.79
C PHE A 44 4.45 6.06 9.85
N ASP A 45 4.84 6.23 11.11
CA ASP A 45 3.96 6.08 12.25
C ASP A 45 2.99 7.26 12.39
N ALA A 46 1.98 7.12 13.24
CA ALA A 46 1.04 8.19 13.61
C ALA A 46 1.72 9.47 14.11
N GLU A 47 2.91 9.35 14.70
CA GLU A 47 3.73 10.46 15.22
C GLU A 47 4.62 11.11 14.13
N GLY A 48 4.49 10.66 12.88
CA GLY A 48 5.27 11.17 11.73
C GLY A 48 6.68 10.59 11.61
N ASN A 49 7.07 9.66 12.48
CA ASN A 49 8.38 9.02 12.50
C ASN A 49 8.49 7.95 11.41
N MET A 50 9.62 7.90 10.69
CA MET A 50 9.86 6.88 9.66
C MET A 50 10.54 5.64 10.26
N PHE A 51 9.89 4.49 10.10
CA PHE A 51 10.39 3.20 10.56
C PHE A 51 10.65 2.23 9.41
N TYR A 52 11.68 1.41 9.57
CA TYR A 52 11.93 0.25 8.72
C TYR A 52 12.59 -0.87 9.53
N ARG A 53 12.04 -2.08 9.42
CA ARG A 53 12.53 -3.29 10.14
C ARG A 53 12.72 -3.06 11.65
N GLY A 54 11.81 -2.29 12.27
CA GLY A 54 11.84 -2.00 13.71
C GLY A 54 12.91 -1.00 14.16
N LYS A 55 13.59 -0.33 13.22
CA LYS A 55 14.52 0.77 13.50
C LYS A 55 13.91 2.07 13.02
N MET A 56 14.07 3.13 13.81
CA MET A 56 13.74 4.50 13.43
C MET A 56 14.83 5.03 12.50
N PHE A 57 14.44 5.67 11.39
CA PHE A 57 15.36 6.24 10.41
C PHE A 57 15.28 7.77 10.34
N ILE A 58 14.07 8.32 10.43
CA ILE A 58 13.83 9.77 10.35
C ILE A 58 12.87 10.12 11.48
N GLN A 59 13.25 11.10 12.28
CA GLN A 59 12.38 11.68 13.29
C GLN A 59 11.46 12.72 12.65
N SER A 60 10.25 12.84 13.17
CA SER A 60 9.31 13.85 12.68
C SER A 60 9.80 15.24 13.11
N LYS A 61 9.54 16.24 12.27
CA LYS A 61 9.89 17.64 12.57
C LYS A 61 9.20 18.19 13.81
N GLU A 62 8.07 17.57 14.20
CA GLU A 62 7.33 17.94 15.40
C GLU A 62 8.13 17.56 16.66
N GLN A 63 8.86 16.43 16.64
CA GLN A 63 9.72 16.02 17.74
C GLN A 63 10.99 16.88 17.85
N GLU A 64 11.61 17.26 16.73
CA GLU A 64 12.79 18.13 16.73
C GLU A 64 12.50 19.51 17.36
N GLN A 65 11.31 20.05 17.13
CA GLN A 65 10.91 21.37 17.68
C GLN A 65 10.59 21.35 19.17
N GLU A 66 10.16 20.22 19.72
CA GLU A 66 9.92 20.06 21.16
C GLU A 66 11.24 19.88 21.93
N GLU A 67 12.25 19.26 21.32
CA GLU A 67 13.59 19.13 21.92
C GLU A 67 14.39 20.45 21.90
N GLU A 68 14.24 21.29 20.86
CA GLU A 68 14.90 22.60 20.78
C GLU A 68 14.31 23.65 21.75
N GLN A 69 13.09 23.43 22.23
CA GLN A 69 12.39 24.34 23.15
C GLN A 69 12.57 23.97 24.64
N GLN A 70 13.28 22.86 24.92
CA GLN A 70 13.60 22.39 26.28
C GLN A 70 15.01 22.80 26.73
#